data_AF-A0A820KEN8-F1
#
_entry.id   AF-A0A820KEN8-F1
#
_cell.length_a   1.000
_cell.length_b   1.000
_cell.length_c   1.000
_cell.angle_alpha   90.00
_cell.angle_beta   90.00
_cell.angle_gamma   90.00
#
_symmetry.space_group_name_H-M   'P 1'
#
loop_
_entity.id
_entity.type
_entity.pdbx_description
1 polymer ?
#
loop_
_entity_poly.entity_id
_entity_poly.type
_entity_poly.pdbx_seq_one_letter_code
_entity_poly.pdbx_strand_id
1 'polypeptide(L)'
;DKKLVLDTSQNLYQLCMKTDQRDDLTFEGYHLSELLELLDRAFTNTYVIKHILEDKINEKSTAIQYFTELFLSLYGALLDPEPDELEKRAVKYLLRILLQISSYPEYLKQLIDNNQFCIIIESLANCPKRDDVKRIWCNIQQIMLTNERKKEMSSKIYISYDYTNEEFCKEFVKELRKRMTIPIWVDYENVDLSDDMWEYISPNIESATVVIILVSTAYGESTDKFQELSYIISTNKSRDENKGLIVVTTEPNFTFNRSWMKDLLHGKPMVSYENNIGHMAWN
;
A
#
# COMPACT_ATOMS: atom_id res chain seq x y z
N ASP A 1 -31.13 13.89 -22.71
CA ASP A 1 -30.29 15.05 -22.37
C ASP A 1 -28.90 14.57 -21.95
N LYS A 2 -28.00 14.32 -22.92
CA LYS A 2 -26.68 13.72 -22.67
C LYS A 2 -25.81 14.64 -21.81
N LYS A 3 -25.87 15.94 -22.08
CA LYS A 3 -25.09 16.95 -21.38
C LYS A 3 -25.44 16.99 -19.90
N LEU A 4 -26.73 17.01 -19.56
CA LEU A 4 -27.18 17.00 -18.17
C LEU A 4 -26.65 15.79 -17.39
N VAL A 5 -26.68 14.58 -17.98
CA VAL A 5 -26.15 13.37 -17.33
C VAL A 5 -24.66 13.47 -17.07
N LEU A 6 -23.89 13.99 -18.04
CA LEU A 6 -22.44 14.17 -17.88
C LEU A 6 -22.12 15.21 -16.81
N ASP A 7 -22.75 16.38 -16.87
CA ASP A 7 -22.55 17.47 -15.89
C ASP A 7 -22.94 17.02 -14.47
N THR A 8 -24.04 16.28 -14.34
CA THR A 8 -24.50 15.75 -13.04
C THR A 8 -23.52 14.71 -12.48
N SER A 9 -23.02 13.80 -13.33
CA SER A 9 -22.07 12.77 -12.91
C SER A 9 -20.72 13.38 -12.51
N GLN A 10 -20.30 14.43 -13.21
CA GLN A 10 -19.10 15.19 -12.88
C GLN A 10 -19.24 15.89 -11.53
N ASN A 11 -20.38 16.55 -11.28
CA ASN A 11 -20.64 17.18 -9.98
C ASN A 11 -20.66 16.16 -8.85
N LEU A 12 -21.23 14.97 -9.08
CA LEU A 12 -21.24 13.89 -8.11
C LEU A 12 -19.83 13.38 -7.79
N TYR A 13 -18.98 13.22 -8.82
CA TYR A 13 -17.58 12.87 -8.64
C TYR A 13 -16.84 13.92 -7.78
N GLN A 14 -17.01 15.21 -8.09
CA GLN A 14 -16.42 16.31 -7.30
C GLN A 14 -16.94 16.32 -5.85
N LEU A 15 -18.20 15.96 -5.63
CA LEU A 15 -18.77 15.86 -4.29
C LEU A 15 -18.14 14.71 -3.49
N CYS A 16 -17.86 13.56 -4.13
CA CYS A 16 -17.11 12.47 -3.50
C CYS A 16 -15.74 12.97 -3.02
N MET A 17 -14.99 13.69 -3.88
CA MET A 17 -13.67 14.22 -3.53
C MET A 17 -13.71 15.19 -2.34
N LYS A 18 -14.73 16.06 -2.28
CA LYS A 18 -14.91 16.97 -1.14
C LYS A 18 -15.28 16.25 0.15
N THR A 19 -16.02 15.15 0.02
CA THR A 19 -16.48 14.34 1.15
C THR A 19 -15.34 13.52 1.76
N ASP A 20 -14.46 12.96 0.92
CA ASP A 20 -13.26 12.24 1.34
C ASP A 20 -12.26 13.11 2.15
N GLN A 21 -12.27 14.43 1.93
CA GLN A 21 -11.43 15.37 2.69
C GLN A 21 -11.89 15.61 4.14
N ARG A 22 -12.93 14.91 4.61
CA ARG A 22 -13.56 15.12 5.92
C ARG A 22 -13.36 13.87 6.77
N ASP A 23 -13.01 14.08 8.04
CA ASP A 23 -12.72 12.98 8.98
C ASP A 23 -13.91 12.03 9.18
N ASP A 24 -15.15 12.54 9.04
CA ASP A 24 -16.39 11.75 9.19
C ASP A 24 -16.96 11.26 7.86
N LEU A 25 -16.26 11.50 6.74
CA LEU A 25 -16.71 11.16 5.39
C LEU A 25 -18.11 11.71 5.07
N THR A 26 -18.48 12.87 5.63
CA THR A 26 -19.72 13.56 5.32
C THR A 26 -19.51 14.97 4.77
N PHE A 27 -20.32 15.34 3.77
CA PHE A 27 -20.33 16.69 3.21
C PHE A 27 -21.74 17.06 2.75
N GLU A 28 -22.21 18.24 3.15
CA GLU A 28 -23.57 18.74 2.85
C GLU A 28 -24.69 17.76 3.24
N GLY A 29 -24.47 16.97 4.30
CA GLY A 29 -25.44 16.01 4.81
C GLY A 29 -25.46 14.66 4.09
N TYR A 30 -24.56 14.42 3.13
CA TYR A 30 -24.39 13.15 2.45
C TYR A 30 -23.16 12.42 2.98
N HIS A 31 -23.29 11.13 3.24
CA HIS A 31 -22.13 10.28 3.51
C HIS A 31 -21.51 9.80 2.19
N LEU A 32 -20.18 9.61 2.18
CA LEU A 32 -19.43 9.17 1.00
C LEU A 32 -20.03 7.91 0.34
N SER A 33 -20.52 6.97 1.14
CA SER A 33 -21.14 5.72 0.65
C SER A 33 -22.36 5.95 -0.25
N GLU A 34 -23.16 6.99 0.03
CA GLU A 34 -24.36 7.33 -0.75
C GLU A 34 -23.97 7.95 -2.09
N LEU A 35 -22.95 8.81 -2.07
CA LEU A 35 -22.41 9.44 -3.28
C LEU A 35 -21.77 8.40 -4.21
N LEU A 36 -20.97 7.48 -3.64
CA LEU A 36 -20.36 6.37 -4.38
C LEU A 36 -21.42 5.41 -4.95
N GLU A 37 -22.53 5.17 -4.25
CA GLU A 37 -23.63 4.38 -4.80
C GLU A 37 -24.24 5.03 -6.05
N LEU A 38 -24.51 6.33 -5.99
CA LEU A 38 -25.04 7.06 -7.14
C LEU A 38 -24.03 7.06 -8.29
N LEU A 39 -22.74 7.14 -7.97
CA LEU A 39 -21.67 7.17 -8.96
C LEU A 39 -21.47 5.80 -9.62
N ASP A 40 -21.55 4.70 -8.86
CA ASP A 40 -21.59 3.31 -9.37
C ASP A 40 -22.71 3.15 -10.40
N ARG A 41 -23.91 3.65 -10.09
CA ARG A 41 -25.04 3.63 -11.03
C ARG A 41 -24.77 4.47 -12.27
N ALA A 42 -24.11 5.62 -12.14
CA ALA A 42 -23.74 6.45 -13.29
C ALA A 42 -22.67 5.76 -14.17
N PHE A 43 -21.75 5.00 -13.55
CA PHE A 43 -20.70 4.25 -14.21
C PHE A 43 -21.22 3.05 -15.03
N THR A 44 -22.51 2.70 -14.97
CA THR A 44 -23.07 1.76 -15.96
C THR A 44 -23.11 2.34 -17.39
N ASN A 45 -22.88 3.66 -17.53
CA ASN A 45 -22.81 4.34 -18.82
C ASN A 45 -21.36 4.61 -19.22
N THR A 46 -20.89 3.96 -20.29
CA THR A 46 -19.54 4.14 -20.84
C THR A 46 -19.19 5.60 -21.15
N TYR A 47 -20.17 6.43 -21.56
CA TYR A 47 -19.90 7.85 -21.81
C TYR A 47 -19.58 8.61 -20.53
N VAL A 48 -20.18 8.23 -19.40
CA VAL A 48 -19.90 8.82 -18.08
C VAL A 48 -18.51 8.43 -17.61
N ILE A 49 -18.15 7.14 -17.73
CA ILE A 49 -16.80 6.65 -17.38
C ILE A 49 -15.76 7.45 -18.14
N LYS A 50 -15.85 7.49 -19.48
CA LYS A 50 -14.90 8.23 -20.31
C LYS A 50 -14.85 9.71 -19.93
N HIS A 51 -16.02 10.32 -19.75
CA HIS A 51 -16.09 11.72 -19.38
C HIS A 51 -15.36 12.01 -18.07
N ILE A 52 -15.58 11.22 -17.02
CA ILE A 52 -14.94 11.44 -15.70
C ILE A 52 -13.45 11.08 -15.72
N LEU A 53 -13.06 9.98 -16.36
CA LEU A 53 -11.68 9.49 -16.33
C LEU A 53 -10.74 10.26 -17.28
N GLU A 54 -11.25 10.83 -18.36
CA GLU A 54 -10.48 11.63 -19.32
C GLU A 54 -10.53 13.13 -19.01
N ASP A 55 -11.33 13.52 -18.02
CA ASP A 55 -11.44 14.92 -17.63
C ASP A 55 -10.14 15.45 -17.04
N LYS A 56 -9.74 16.63 -17.51
CA LYS A 56 -8.50 17.30 -17.08
C LYS A 56 -8.72 18.33 -15.99
N ILE A 57 -9.90 18.36 -15.36
CA ILE A 57 -10.24 19.37 -14.34
C ILE A 57 -9.24 19.36 -13.17
N ASN A 58 -8.56 18.25 -12.90
CA ASN A 58 -7.59 18.17 -11.81
C ASN A 58 -6.17 17.92 -12.35
N GLU A 59 -5.37 18.98 -12.48
CA GLU A 59 -3.98 18.91 -12.94
C GLU A 59 -3.07 18.06 -12.04
N LYS A 60 -3.49 17.82 -10.79
CA LYS A 60 -2.67 17.17 -9.76
C LYS A 60 -2.84 15.66 -9.65
N SER A 61 -3.97 15.10 -10.07
CA SER A 61 -4.28 13.68 -9.87
C SER A 61 -5.36 13.21 -10.85
N THR A 62 -5.18 12.02 -11.45
CA THR A 62 -6.20 11.44 -12.33
C THR A 62 -7.35 10.86 -11.51
N ALA A 63 -8.54 10.74 -12.09
CA ALA A 63 -9.67 10.13 -11.39
C ALA A 63 -9.39 8.67 -10.97
N ILE A 64 -8.59 7.94 -11.76
CA ILE A 64 -8.15 6.57 -11.42
C ILE A 64 -7.27 6.60 -10.17
N GLN A 65 -6.32 7.54 -10.09
CA GLN A 65 -5.50 7.71 -8.90
C GLN A 65 -6.36 8.01 -7.67
N TYR A 66 -7.31 8.94 -7.77
CA TYR A 66 -8.26 9.22 -6.68
C TYR A 66 -9.01 7.95 -6.20
N PHE A 67 -9.60 7.17 -7.11
CA PHE A 67 -10.37 5.98 -6.69
C PHE A 67 -9.47 4.89 -6.07
N THR A 68 -8.23 4.75 -6.56
CA THR A 68 -7.27 3.79 -5.98
C THR A 68 -6.81 4.24 -4.60
N GLU A 69 -6.45 5.52 -4.42
CA GLU A 69 -6.06 6.09 -3.13
C GLU A 69 -7.19 6.03 -2.11
N LEU A 70 -8.41 6.37 -2.51
CA LEU A 70 -9.61 6.25 -1.67
C LEU A 70 -9.87 4.80 -1.24
N PHE A 71 -9.59 3.84 -2.13
CA PHE A 71 -9.73 2.43 -1.76
C PHE A 71 -8.66 2.02 -0.75
N LEU A 72 -7.44 2.48 -0.94
CA LEU A 72 -6.32 2.22 -0.03
C LEU A 72 -6.52 2.87 1.35
N SER A 73 -7.27 3.97 1.46
CA SER A 73 -7.61 4.55 2.76
C SER A 73 -8.74 3.80 3.48
N LEU A 74 -9.71 3.25 2.73
CA LEU A 74 -10.92 2.65 3.32
C LEU A 74 -10.91 1.11 3.42
N TYR A 75 -10.01 0.39 2.73
CA TYR A 75 -10.07 -1.08 2.68
C TYR A 75 -9.92 -1.76 4.05
N GLY A 76 -9.40 -1.05 5.07
CA GLY A 76 -9.33 -1.54 6.45
C GLY A 76 -10.71 -1.97 6.99
N ALA A 77 -11.79 -1.29 6.59
CA ALA A 77 -13.16 -1.65 6.95
C ALA A 77 -13.60 -3.04 6.43
N LEU A 78 -12.86 -3.62 5.48
CA LEU A 78 -13.11 -4.99 5.01
C LEU A 78 -12.44 -6.06 5.88
N LEU A 79 -11.48 -5.66 6.70
CA LEU A 79 -10.67 -6.51 7.56
C LEU A 79 -11.07 -6.39 9.03
N ASP A 80 -11.73 -5.29 9.40
CA ASP A 80 -12.27 -5.07 10.73
C ASP A 80 -13.32 -6.14 11.09
N PRO A 81 -13.26 -6.78 12.27
CA PRO A 81 -14.31 -7.68 12.75
C PRO A 81 -15.66 -6.98 13.02
N GLU A 82 -15.66 -5.69 13.32
CA GLU A 82 -16.84 -4.87 13.64
C GLU A 82 -16.85 -3.56 12.83
N PRO A 83 -16.87 -3.64 11.49
CA PRO A 83 -16.71 -2.46 10.65
C PRO A 83 -17.92 -1.54 10.75
N ASP A 84 -17.67 -0.23 10.61
CA ASP A 84 -18.74 0.72 10.34
C ASP A 84 -19.49 0.33 9.06
N GLU A 85 -20.82 0.25 9.14
CA GLU A 85 -21.64 -0.23 8.02
C GLU A 85 -21.66 0.76 6.85
N LEU A 86 -21.46 2.05 7.09
CA LEU A 86 -21.36 3.06 6.04
C LEU A 86 -20.00 2.99 5.34
N GLU A 87 -18.90 2.82 6.06
CA GLU A 87 -17.56 2.60 5.47
C GLU A 87 -17.53 1.32 4.64
N LYS A 88 -18.04 0.21 5.17
CA LYS A 88 -18.18 -1.06 4.45
C LYS A 88 -19.01 -0.90 3.18
N ARG A 89 -20.09 -0.11 3.25
CA ARG A 89 -20.91 0.24 2.08
C ARG A 89 -20.11 1.09 1.08
N ALA A 90 -19.32 2.06 1.53
CA ALA A 90 -18.46 2.86 0.68
C ALA A 90 -17.44 1.98 -0.07
N VAL A 91 -16.73 1.10 0.64
CA VAL A 91 -15.76 0.18 0.03
C VAL A 91 -16.43 -0.74 -1.00
N LYS A 92 -17.64 -1.22 -0.71
CA LYS A 92 -18.41 -2.05 -1.66
C LYS A 92 -18.67 -1.32 -2.98
N TYR A 93 -19.15 -0.08 -2.95
CA TYR A 93 -19.42 0.66 -4.19
C TYR A 93 -18.13 1.10 -4.88
N LEU A 94 -17.09 1.41 -4.12
CA LEU A 94 -15.78 1.73 -4.67
C LEU A 94 -15.17 0.55 -5.42
N LEU A 95 -15.27 -0.67 -4.89
CA LEU A 95 -14.85 -1.88 -5.59
C LEU A 95 -15.63 -2.08 -6.89
N ARG A 96 -16.93 -1.78 -6.92
CA ARG A 96 -17.73 -1.87 -8.15
C ARG A 96 -17.32 -0.84 -9.19
N ILE A 97 -17.07 0.40 -8.78
CA ILE A 97 -16.51 1.45 -9.63
C ILE A 97 -15.17 0.99 -10.22
N LEU A 98 -14.24 0.51 -9.37
CA LEU A 98 -12.94 -0.01 -9.81
C LEU A 98 -13.08 -1.23 -10.75
N LEU A 99 -14.08 -2.09 -10.54
CA LEU A 99 -14.41 -3.18 -11.45
C LEU A 99 -14.85 -2.65 -12.83
N GLN A 100 -15.71 -1.63 -12.87
CA GLN A 100 -16.09 -1.00 -14.13
C GLN A 100 -14.87 -0.41 -14.83
N ILE A 101 -14.02 0.34 -14.11
CA ILE A 101 -12.78 0.92 -14.66
C ILE A 101 -11.85 -0.17 -15.21
N SER A 102 -11.64 -1.26 -14.45
CA SER A 102 -10.77 -2.37 -14.84
C SER A 102 -11.24 -3.12 -16.09
N SER A 103 -12.50 -2.95 -16.49
CA SER A 103 -13.06 -3.58 -17.69
C SER A 103 -12.64 -2.87 -18.99
N TYR A 104 -11.94 -1.74 -18.89
CA TYR A 104 -11.43 -0.96 -20.02
C TYR A 104 -9.90 -1.05 -20.10
N PRO A 105 -9.33 -1.71 -21.12
CA PRO A 105 -7.89 -1.91 -21.25
C PRO A 105 -7.06 -0.63 -21.24
N GLU A 106 -7.60 0.48 -21.75
CA GLU A 106 -6.93 1.78 -21.79
C GLU A 106 -6.65 2.38 -20.39
N TYR A 107 -7.40 1.96 -19.37
CA TYR A 107 -7.28 2.46 -17.99
C TYR A 107 -6.50 1.53 -17.07
N LEU A 108 -6.33 0.26 -17.45
CA LEU A 108 -5.65 -0.74 -16.63
C LEU A 108 -4.19 -0.39 -16.34
N LYS A 109 -3.48 0.29 -17.25
CA LYS A 109 -2.10 0.72 -16.99
C LYS A 109 -2.02 1.63 -15.75
N GLN A 110 -2.91 2.61 -15.64
CA GLN A 110 -2.93 3.53 -14.50
C GLN A 110 -3.30 2.83 -13.19
N LEU A 111 -4.15 1.79 -13.24
CA LEU A 111 -4.42 0.94 -12.08
C LEU A 111 -3.19 0.14 -11.66
N ILE A 112 -2.44 -0.41 -12.63
CA ILE A 112 -1.22 -1.20 -12.40
C ILE A 112 -0.09 -0.36 -11.84
N ASP A 113 0.03 0.89 -12.27
CA ASP A 113 1.06 1.83 -11.80
C ASP A 113 0.97 2.07 -10.27
N ASN A 114 -0.17 1.78 -9.63
CA ASN A 114 -0.30 1.75 -8.18
C ASN A 114 -0.01 0.35 -7.60
N ASN A 115 1.25 0.11 -7.23
CA ASN A 115 1.69 -1.20 -6.74
C ASN A 115 0.97 -1.66 -5.45
N GLN A 116 0.66 -0.72 -4.54
CA GLN A 116 -0.04 -1.04 -3.29
C GLN A 116 -1.47 -1.51 -3.55
N PHE A 117 -2.16 -0.86 -4.49
CA PHE A 117 -3.47 -1.29 -4.97
C PHE A 117 -3.43 -2.71 -5.53
N CYS A 118 -2.47 -3.01 -6.41
CA CYS A 118 -2.31 -4.35 -6.99
C CYS A 118 -2.12 -5.44 -5.93
N ILE A 119 -1.26 -5.19 -4.93
CA ILE A 119 -1.01 -6.09 -3.80
C ILE A 119 -2.29 -6.38 -3.01
N ILE A 120 -3.03 -5.33 -2.65
CA ILE A 120 -4.25 -5.49 -1.86
C ILE A 120 -5.33 -6.21 -2.66
N ILE A 121 -5.51 -5.88 -3.94
CA ILE A 121 -6.47 -6.56 -4.81
C ILE A 121 -6.10 -8.05 -4.99
N GLU A 122 -4.83 -8.36 -5.21
CA GLU A 122 -4.34 -9.75 -5.28
C GLU A 122 -4.65 -10.51 -3.98
N SER A 123 -4.30 -9.93 -2.83
CA SER A 123 -4.57 -10.51 -1.51
C SER A 123 -6.07 -10.78 -1.30
N LEU A 124 -6.90 -9.78 -1.58
CA LEU A 124 -8.35 -9.87 -1.42
C LEU A 124 -9.01 -10.81 -2.45
N ALA A 125 -8.44 -10.99 -3.65
CA ALA A 125 -8.95 -11.91 -4.67
C ALA A 125 -8.86 -13.38 -4.22
N ASN A 126 -7.88 -13.71 -3.38
CA ASN A 126 -7.73 -15.04 -2.81
C ASN A 126 -8.79 -15.35 -1.73
N CYS A 127 -9.57 -14.37 -1.30
CA CYS A 127 -10.69 -14.59 -0.39
C CYS A 127 -11.88 -15.26 -1.11
N PRO A 128 -12.50 -16.33 -0.54
CA PRO A 128 -13.52 -17.11 -1.23
C PRO A 128 -14.76 -16.31 -1.70
N LYS A 129 -15.14 -15.25 -0.98
CA LYS A 129 -16.44 -14.55 -1.11
C LYS A 129 -16.37 -13.18 -1.81
N ARG A 130 -15.32 -12.90 -2.59
CA ARG A 130 -15.08 -11.57 -3.18
C ARG A 130 -15.00 -11.62 -4.71
N ASP A 131 -16.13 -11.90 -5.37
CA ASP A 131 -16.17 -12.06 -6.83
C ASP A 131 -15.78 -10.80 -7.59
N ASP A 132 -16.18 -9.61 -7.11
CA ASP A 132 -15.80 -8.34 -7.73
C ASP A 132 -14.26 -8.16 -7.73
N VAL A 133 -13.61 -8.44 -6.59
CA VAL A 133 -12.15 -8.34 -6.46
C VAL A 133 -11.43 -9.35 -7.35
N LYS A 134 -11.91 -10.60 -7.41
CA LYS A 134 -11.36 -11.62 -8.31
C LYS A 134 -11.40 -11.16 -9.76
N ARG A 135 -12.50 -10.55 -10.19
CA ARG A 135 -12.64 -10.03 -11.56
C ARG A 135 -11.70 -8.87 -11.83
N ILE A 136 -11.54 -7.93 -10.88
CA ILE A 136 -10.55 -6.85 -10.99
C ILE A 136 -9.15 -7.46 -11.15
N TRP A 137 -8.78 -8.41 -10.27
CA TRP A 137 -7.48 -9.06 -10.33
C TRP A 137 -7.24 -9.80 -11.64
N CYS A 138 -8.24 -10.53 -12.16
CA CYS A 138 -8.13 -11.19 -13.47
C CYS A 138 -7.83 -10.20 -14.59
N ASN A 139 -8.48 -9.03 -14.60
CA ASN A 139 -8.23 -7.99 -15.61
C ASN A 139 -6.80 -7.42 -15.51
N ILE A 140 -6.35 -7.14 -14.28
CA ILE A 140 -4.98 -6.66 -13.98
C ILE A 140 -3.94 -7.69 -14.39
N GLN A 141 -4.12 -8.94 -13.95
CA GLN A 141 -3.18 -10.04 -14.17
C GLN A 141 -2.98 -10.33 -15.66
N GLN A 142 -4.03 -10.25 -16.48
CA GLN A 142 -3.91 -10.43 -17.93
C GLN A 142 -2.91 -9.45 -18.56
N ILE A 143 -2.92 -8.19 -18.12
CA ILE A 143 -1.99 -7.17 -18.61
C ILE A 143 -0.59 -7.37 -18.01
N MET A 144 -0.50 -7.68 -16.71
CA MET A 144 0.79 -7.96 -16.07
C MET A 144 1.50 -9.13 -16.74
N LEU A 145 0.80 -10.24 -17.04
CA LEU A 145 1.37 -11.40 -17.74
C LEU A 145 1.84 -11.09 -19.17
N THR A 146 1.16 -10.18 -19.89
CA THR A 146 1.66 -9.69 -21.19
C THR A 146 2.93 -8.85 -21.05
N ASN A 147 3.10 -8.14 -19.93
CA ASN A 147 4.27 -7.32 -19.65
C ASN A 147 5.43 -8.13 -19.01
N GLU A 148 5.12 -9.19 -18.27
CA GLU A 148 6.03 -10.03 -17.48
C GLU A 148 6.75 -11.13 -18.29
N ARG A 149 6.55 -11.21 -19.61
CA ARG A 149 7.51 -11.91 -20.49
C ARG A 149 8.94 -11.31 -20.45
N LYS A 150 9.21 -10.33 -19.57
CA LYS A 150 10.50 -9.66 -19.36
C LYS A 150 10.95 -9.45 -17.91
N LYS A 151 10.28 -9.94 -16.86
CA LYS A 151 10.75 -9.71 -15.47
C LYS A 151 10.55 -10.93 -14.58
N GLU A 152 11.66 -11.49 -14.09
CA GLU A 152 11.69 -12.59 -13.11
C GLU A 152 11.03 -12.18 -11.78
N MET A 153 10.59 -13.18 -11.01
CA MET A 153 9.89 -13.05 -9.72
C MET A 153 10.71 -12.25 -8.69
N SER A 154 10.52 -10.93 -8.66
CA SER A 154 10.93 -10.11 -7.52
C SER A 154 9.95 -10.29 -6.37
N SER A 155 10.48 -10.44 -5.16
CA SER A 155 9.69 -10.47 -3.93
C SER A 155 8.87 -9.17 -3.79
N LYS A 156 7.59 -9.28 -3.42
CA LYS A 156 6.71 -8.11 -3.29
C LYS A 156 6.75 -7.50 -1.88
N ILE A 157 7.00 -8.32 -0.86
CA ILE A 157 7.14 -7.92 0.54
C ILE A 157 8.53 -8.29 1.05
N TYR A 158 9.22 -7.32 1.65
CA TYR A 158 10.47 -7.52 2.38
C TYR A 158 10.22 -7.28 3.87
N ILE A 159 10.70 -8.18 4.74
CA ILE A 159 10.59 -8.00 6.20
C ILE A 159 11.98 -7.82 6.81
N SER A 160 12.20 -6.65 7.38
CA SER A 160 13.37 -6.33 8.19
C SER A 160 13.07 -6.60 9.67
N TYR A 161 13.95 -7.34 10.33
CA TYR A 161 13.87 -7.62 11.76
C TYR A 161 15.28 -7.93 12.32
N ASP A 162 15.44 -7.86 13.63
CA ASP A 162 16.66 -8.27 14.32
C ASP A 162 16.63 -9.77 14.66
N TYR A 163 17.77 -10.46 14.58
CA TYR A 163 17.85 -11.91 14.83
C TYR A 163 17.35 -12.33 16.22
N THR A 164 17.43 -11.45 17.22
CA THR A 164 16.86 -11.71 18.54
C THR A 164 15.33 -11.87 18.52
N ASN A 165 14.66 -11.37 17.48
CA ASN A 165 13.22 -11.49 17.25
C ASN A 165 12.87 -12.52 16.16
N GLU A 166 13.79 -13.42 15.78
CA GLU A 166 13.57 -14.41 14.72
C GLU A 166 12.34 -15.29 14.96
N GLU A 167 12.11 -15.74 16.20
CA GLU A 167 10.96 -16.57 16.53
C GLU A 167 9.63 -15.83 16.31
N PHE A 168 9.54 -14.58 16.78
CA PHE A 168 8.41 -13.70 16.50
C PHE A 168 8.23 -13.47 15.00
N CYS A 169 9.32 -13.22 14.26
CA CYS A 169 9.29 -13.02 12.82
C CYS A 169 8.73 -14.26 12.09
N LYS A 170 9.17 -15.47 12.47
CA LYS A 170 8.65 -16.73 11.93
C LYS A 170 7.16 -16.90 12.18
N GLU A 171 6.68 -16.62 13.39
CA GLU A 171 5.26 -16.67 13.71
C GLU A 171 4.47 -15.61 12.93
N PHE A 172 4.99 -14.40 12.84
CA PHE A 172 4.41 -13.30 12.09
C PHE A 172 4.29 -13.63 10.59
N VAL A 173 5.36 -14.12 9.96
CA VAL A 173 5.38 -14.57 8.56
C VAL A 173 4.38 -15.71 8.34
N LYS A 174 4.33 -16.67 9.26
CA LYS A 174 3.37 -17.78 9.21
C LYS A 174 1.92 -17.28 9.24
N GLU A 175 1.60 -16.33 10.11
CA GLU A 175 0.26 -15.72 10.16
C GLU A 175 -0.04 -14.85 8.94
N LEU A 176 0.94 -14.10 8.43
CA LEU A 176 0.79 -13.35 7.19
C LEU A 176 0.46 -14.29 6.03
N ARG A 177 1.25 -15.36 5.83
CA ARG A 177 1.05 -16.34 4.75
C ARG A 177 -0.30 -17.06 4.82
N LYS A 178 -0.90 -17.20 6.00
CA LYS A 178 -2.29 -17.72 6.13
C LYS A 178 -3.32 -16.75 5.56
N ARG A 179 -3.03 -15.45 5.56
CA ARG A 179 -3.95 -14.37 5.19
C ARG A 179 -3.66 -13.79 3.80
N MET A 180 -2.44 -13.95 3.28
CA MET A 180 -2.02 -13.44 1.97
C MET A 180 -1.17 -14.46 1.20
N THR A 181 -1.31 -14.47 -0.12
CA THR A 181 -0.51 -15.32 -1.03
C THR A 181 0.69 -14.59 -1.61
N ILE A 182 0.96 -13.38 -1.15
CA ILE A 182 1.97 -12.50 -1.71
C ILE A 182 3.36 -13.05 -1.37
N PRO A 183 4.32 -13.06 -2.32
CA PRO A 183 5.68 -13.49 -2.03
C PRO A 183 6.32 -12.60 -0.94
N ILE A 184 6.64 -13.24 0.19
CA ILE A 184 7.34 -12.62 1.32
C ILE A 184 8.78 -13.09 1.30
N TRP A 185 9.70 -12.13 1.31
CA TRP A 185 11.13 -12.36 1.49
C TRP A 185 11.53 -12.03 2.93
N VAL A 186 12.22 -12.97 3.55
CA VAL A 186 12.81 -12.90 4.89
C VAL A 186 14.20 -13.54 4.85
N ASP A 187 15.18 -12.95 5.52
CA ASP A 187 16.57 -13.40 5.44
C ASP A 187 16.77 -14.85 5.93
N TYR A 188 16.09 -15.27 7.00
CA TYR A 188 16.24 -16.61 7.59
C TYR A 188 15.80 -17.77 6.68
N GLU A 189 15.06 -17.49 5.60
CA GLU A 189 14.65 -18.50 4.60
C GLU A 189 15.47 -18.44 3.32
N ASN A 190 16.15 -17.31 3.06
CA ASN A 190 16.67 -16.97 1.74
C ASN A 190 18.16 -16.65 1.72
N VAL A 191 18.80 -16.56 2.88
CA VAL A 191 20.23 -16.24 3.01
C VAL A 191 20.88 -17.39 3.77
N ASP A 192 21.67 -18.21 3.05
CA ASP A 192 22.65 -19.07 3.70
C ASP A 192 23.70 -18.17 4.35
N LEU A 193 24.15 -18.52 5.55
CA LEU A 193 25.21 -17.82 6.30
C LEU A 193 26.51 -17.84 5.49
N SER A 194 26.60 -16.95 4.50
CA SER A 194 27.75 -16.66 3.66
C SER A 194 28.21 -15.24 3.93
N ASP A 195 29.47 -14.95 3.58
CA ASP A 195 30.16 -13.74 4.03
C ASP A 195 29.58 -12.42 3.47
N ASP A 196 28.67 -12.46 2.50
CA ASP A 196 28.10 -11.26 1.84
C ASP A 196 26.55 -11.23 1.84
N MET A 197 25.94 -11.23 3.03
CA MET A 197 24.48 -11.09 3.18
C MET A 197 23.89 -9.89 2.42
N TRP A 198 24.66 -8.82 2.25
CA TRP A 198 24.21 -7.57 1.64
C TRP A 198 23.92 -7.68 0.14
N GLU A 199 24.59 -8.60 -0.56
CA GLU A 199 24.32 -8.91 -1.97
C GLU A 199 22.93 -9.54 -2.16
N TYR A 200 22.42 -10.22 -1.14
CA TYR A 200 21.08 -10.81 -1.14
C TYR A 200 20.01 -9.84 -0.65
N ILE A 201 20.34 -9.03 0.37
CA ILE A 201 19.38 -8.12 1.00
C ILE A 201 19.06 -6.93 0.08
N SER A 202 20.07 -6.28 -0.50
CA SER A 202 19.87 -5.04 -1.25
C SER A 202 18.93 -5.18 -2.46
N PRO A 203 19.03 -6.21 -3.32
CA PRO A 203 18.12 -6.35 -4.47
C PRO A 203 16.68 -6.65 -4.04
N ASN A 204 16.50 -7.34 -2.92
CA ASN A 204 15.17 -7.64 -2.38
C ASN A 204 14.52 -6.41 -1.74
N ILE A 205 15.29 -5.58 -1.02
CA ILE A 205 14.82 -4.26 -0.59
C ILE A 205 14.44 -3.42 -1.80
N GLU A 206 15.30 -3.38 -2.82
CA GLU A 206 15.07 -2.56 -4.02
C GLU A 206 13.82 -2.94 -4.79
N SER A 207 13.55 -4.23 -4.89
CA SER A 207 12.45 -4.78 -5.68
C SER A 207 11.15 -4.96 -4.89
N ALA A 208 11.21 -4.91 -3.55
CA ALA A 208 10.04 -4.93 -2.69
C ALA A 208 9.15 -3.71 -2.91
N THR A 209 7.85 -3.98 -3.00
CA THR A 209 6.81 -2.95 -3.02
C THR A 209 6.46 -2.49 -1.62
N VAL A 210 6.45 -3.44 -0.67
CA VAL A 210 6.17 -3.18 0.74
C VAL A 210 7.36 -3.64 1.57
N VAL A 211 7.81 -2.78 2.47
CA VAL A 211 8.82 -3.10 3.47
C VAL A 211 8.17 -3.06 4.84
N ILE A 212 8.19 -4.19 5.54
CA ILE A 212 7.73 -4.30 6.92
C ILE A 212 8.96 -4.29 7.82
N ILE A 213 8.99 -3.41 8.82
CA ILE A 213 10.07 -3.34 9.82
C ILE A 213 9.50 -3.77 11.15
N LEU A 214 10.01 -4.89 11.68
CA LEU A 214 9.70 -5.38 13.01
C LEU A 214 10.66 -4.73 14.01
N VAL A 215 10.20 -3.66 14.66
CA VAL A 215 11.03 -2.86 15.56
C VAL A 215 10.93 -3.36 17.00
N SER A 216 12.11 -3.52 17.61
CA SER A 216 12.34 -3.95 18.99
C SER A 216 13.46 -3.11 19.61
N THR A 217 13.73 -3.32 20.90
CA THR A 217 14.92 -2.74 21.55
C THR A 217 16.20 -3.19 20.84
N ALA A 218 16.33 -4.49 20.55
CA ALA A 218 17.48 -5.07 19.87
C ALA A 218 17.67 -4.51 18.44
N TYR A 219 16.58 -4.32 17.69
CA TYR A 219 16.64 -3.70 16.37
C TYR A 219 17.24 -2.28 16.43
N GLY A 220 16.87 -1.50 17.46
CA GLY A 220 17.37 -0.14 17.65
C GLY A 220 18.85 -0.08 18.07
N GLU A 221 19.36 -1.14 18.69
CA GLU A 221 20.75 -1.27 19.15
C GLU A 221 21.67 -1.91 18.10
N SER A 222 21.10 -2.55 17.07
CA SER A 222 21.84 -3.27 16.03
C SER A 222 22.37 -2.34 14.93
N THR A 223 23.70 -2.24 14.83
CA THR A 223 24.38 -1.45 13.79
C THR A 223 24.02 -1.92 12.37
N ASP A 224 23.91 -3.23 12.17
CA ASP A 224 23.59 -3.79 10.86
C ASP A 224 22.16 -3.43 10.45
N LYS A 225 21.21 -3.51 11.39
CA LYS A 225 19.81 -3.12 11.14
C LYS A 225 19.65 -1.63 10.96
N PHE A 226 20.51 -0.81 11.58
CA PHE A 226 20.57 0.61 11.30
C PHE A 226 21.03 0.91 9.86
N GLN A 227 22.04 0.21 9.36
CA GLN A 227 22.48 0.34 7.97
C GLN A 227 21.37 -0.09 7.00
N GLU A 228 20.71 -1.20 7.29
CA GLU A 228 19.59 -1.71 6.50
C GLU A 228 18.42 -0.73 6.45
N LEU A 229 18.01 -0.19 7.60
CA LEU A 229 16.99 0.84 7.70
C LEU A 229 17.35 2.11 6.91
N SER A 230 18.59 2.56 7.03
CA SER A 230 19.10 3.72 6.30
C SER A 230 19.01 3.50 4.79
N TYR A 231 19.34 2.28 4.33
CA TYR A 231 19.24 1.91 2.93
C TYR A 231 17.78 1.83 2.45
N ILE A 232 16.88 1.21 3.21
CA ILE A 232 15.43 1.19 2.94
C ILE A 232 14.89 2.61 2.76
N ILE A 233 15.23 3.52 3.66
CA ILE A 233 14.74 4.91 3.61
C ILE A 233 15.34 5.65 2.41
N SER A 234 16.62 5.44 2.11
CA SER A 234 17.27 6.07 0.96
C SER A 234 16.67 5.62 -0.38
N THR A 235 16.36 4.33 -0.52
CA THR A 235 15.73 3.78 -1.73
C THR A 235 14.28 4.21 -1.89
N ASN A 236 13.57 4.49 -0.79
CA ASN A 236 12.21 5.02 -0.82
C ASN A 236 12.16 6.51 -1.21
N LYS A 237 13.24 7.28 -0.96
CA LYS A 237 13.33 8.70 -1.34
C LYS A 237 13.80 8.95 -2.76
N SER A 238 14.59 8.04 -3.33
CA SER A 238 15.28 8.25 -4.62
C SER A 238 14.49 7.80 -5.83
N ARG A 239 13.47 6.95 -5.66
CA ARG A 239 12.59 6.48 -6.71
C ARG A 239 11.24 7.17 -6.52
N ASP A 240 10.67 7.78 -7.55
CA ASP A 240 9.29 8.31 -7.56
C ASP A 240 8.21 7.22 -7.26
N GLU A 241 8.64 5.98 -7.01
CA GLU A 241 7.83 4.87 -6.55
C GLU A 241 7.85 4.83 -5.02
N ASN A 242 6.78 5.34 -4.41
CA ASN A 242 6.62 5.35 -2.95
C ASN A 242 6.41 3.90 -2.46
N LYS A 243 7.45 3.28 -1.90
CA LYS A 243 7.34 1.95 -1.27
C LYS A 243 6.49 2.06 -0.02
N GLY A 244 5.55 1.14 0.15
CA GLY A 244 4.77 1.03 1.36
C GLY A 244 5.67 0.65 2.53
N LEU A 245 5.85 1.54 3.51
CA LEU A 245 6.64 1.26 4.70
C LEU A 245 5.69 1.00 5.88
N ILE A 246 5.76 -0.19 6.45
CA ILE A 246 4.96 -0.60 7.62
C ILE A 246 5.91 -0.85 8.78
N VAL A 247 5.67 -0.20 9.91
CA VAL A 247 6.47 -0.40 11.14
C VAL A 247 5.60 -1.12 12.16
N VAL A 248 6.08 -2.27 12.65
CA VAL A 248 5.38 -3.12 13.63
C VAL A 248 6.25 -3.20 14.88
N THR A 249 5.69 -2.85 16.04
CA THR A 249 6.40 -2.99 17.32
C THR A 249 6.27 -4.42 17.84
N THR A 250 7.38 -5.03 18.24
CA THR A 250 7.40 -6.44 18.71
C THR A 250 7.40 -6.58 20.23
N GLU A 251 7.57 -5.48 20.96
CA GLU A 251 7.66 -5.45 22.42
C GLU A 251 6.57 -4.53 23.03
N PRO A 252 5.83 -4.98 24.06
CA PRO A 252 4.91 -4.13 24.78
C PRO A 252 5.71 -3.09 25.58
N ASN A 253 5.37 -1.81 25.40
CA ASN A 253 6.04 -0.63 25.99
C ASN A 253 7.36 -0.22 25.34
N PHE A 254 7.75 -0.81 24.21
CA PHE A 254 8.88 -0.30 23.47
C PHE A 254 8.56 1.10 22.91
N THR A 255 9.21 2.12 23.49
CA THR A 255 9.16 3.49 23.01
C THR A 255 10.33 3.71 22.07
N PHE A 256 10.12 3.43 20.77
CA PHE A 256 11.06 3.83 19.72
C PHE A 256 11.34 5.34 19.90
N ASN A 257 12.60 5.73 20.08
CA ASN A 257 12.94 7.14 20.26
C ASN A 257 12.55 7.92 19.00
N ARG A 258 11.39 8.59 19.03
CA ARG A 258 10.77 9.24 17.86
C ARG A 258 11.67 10.32 17.25
N SER A 259 12.68 10.83 17.97
CA SER A 259 13.66 11.77 17.40
C SER A 259 14.48 11.14 16.27
N TRP A 260 14.93 9.90 16.44
CA TRP A 260 15.73 9.17 15.44
C TRP A 260 14.95 8.94 14.14
N MET A 261 13.70 8.46 14.22
CA MET A 261 12.87 8.32 13.02
C MET A 261 12.55 9.66 12.38
N LYS A 262 12.32 10.74 13.16
CA LYS A 262 12.12 12.07 12.59
C LYS A 262 13.35 12.54 11.81
N ASP A 263 14.55 12.34 12.34
CA ASP A 263 15.78 12.77 11.66
C ASP A 263 16.08 11.92 10.41
N LEU A 264 15.83 10.61 10.46
CA LEU A 264 15.94 9.68 9.31
C LEU A 264 14.86 9.95 8.23
N LEU A 265 13.59 10.12 8.61
CA LEU A 265 12.49 10.39 7.69
C LEU A 265 12.59 11.80 7.08
N HIS A 266 13.03 12.82 7.84
CA HIS A 266 13.23 14.18 7.33
C HIS A 266 14.58 14.41 6.61
N GLY A 267 15.41 13.37 6.47
CA GLY A 267 16.62 13.45 5.62
C GLY A 267 17.71 14.35 6.19
N LYS A 268 17.81 14.49 7.51
CA LYS A 268 19.01 15.05 8.11
C LYS A 268 20.07 13.94 8.14
N PRO A 269 21.20 14.08 7.42
CA PRO A 269 22.29 13.15 7.57
C PRO A 269 22.91 13.40 8.95
N MET A 270 22.95 12.38 9.80
CA MET A 270 23.84 12.40 10.94
C MET A 270 25.20 11.85 10.47
N VAL A 271 26.13 12.78 10.20
CA VAL A 271 27.58 12.53 10.10
C VAL A 271 28.11 12.58 11.55
N SER A 272 29.05 11.78 12.06
CA SER A 272 30.05 10.83 11.53
C SER A 272 30.24 9.67 12.52
N TYR A 273 30.69 8.52 12.01
CA TYR A 273 31.22 7.39 12.77
C TYR A 273 32.60 7.75 13.34
N GLU A 274 32.66 8.49 14.44
CA GLU A 274 33.88 8.62 15.27
C GLU A 274 33.54 9.19 16.65
N ASN A 275 33.97 8.49 17.69
CA ASN A 275 33.90 8.82 19.13
C ASN A 275 32.53 8.75 19.82
N ASN A 276 32.15 7.54 20.30
CA ASN A 276 31.76 7.30 21.70
C ASN A 276 31.29 5.85 21.92
N ILE A 277 32.25 4.91 21.93
CA ILE A 277 32.05 3.54 22.45
C ILE A 277 32.28 3.49 23.98
N GLY A 278 32.34 4.65 24.67
CA GLY A 278 32.82 4.72 26.05
C GLY A 278 31.79 4.87 27.18
N HIS A 279 30.54 5.29 26.93
CA HIS A 279 29.72 5.86 28.03
C HIS A 279 28.23 5.53 28.04
N MET A 280 27.82 4.36 27.53
CA MET A 280 26.47 3.83 27.80
C MET A 280 26.50 2.36 28.25
N ALA A 281 27.47 2.02 29.08
CA ALA A 281 27.29 0.98 30.08
C ALA A 281 27.36 1.68 31.45
N TRP A 282 26.35 1.47 32.29
CA TRP A 282 26.19 1.99 33.66
C TRP A 282 25.65 3.42 33.79
N ASN A 283 24.32 3.55 33.74
CA ASN A 283 23.48 3.97 34.87
C ASN A 283 21.99 3.87 34.50
#